data_AF-A0ABD1CJB0-F1
#
_entry.id   AF-A0ABD1CJB0-F1
#
_cell.length_a   1.000
_cell.length_b   1.000
_cell.length_c   1.000
_cell.angle_alpha   90.00
_cell.angle_beta   90.00
_cell.angle_gamma   90.00
#
_symmetry.space_group_name_H-M   'P 1'
#
loop_
_entity.id
_entity.type
_entity.pdbx_description
1 polymer ?
#
loop_
_entity_poly.entity_id
_entity_poly.type
_entity_poly.pdbx_seq_one_letter_code
_entity_poly.pdbx_strand_id
1 'polypeptide(L)'
;MKSIVSVNLLDVHLVAAKIANLLSVLSPVTTIILVIIVGAYVTYRKRQSKLEYHINKLPGPYSLPLIGNGLQVSLGSKDDFLDRVVSAQKMYGRRIGLSRAWNGPFPYVLISKASAAE
;
A
#
# COMPACT_ATOMS: atom_id res chain seq x y z
N MET A 1 39.04 -2.42 -11.47
CA MET A 1 37.70 -2.02 -10.98
C MET A 1 36.96 -1.30 -12.11
N LYS A 2 36.30 -2.05 -13.03
CA LYS A 2 35.40 -1.56 -14.10
C LYS A 2 34.88 -2.81 -14.85
N SER A 3 33.83 -3.45 -14.36
CA SER A 3 33.16 -4.56 -15.07
C SER A 3 31.72 -4.72 -14.57
N ILE A 4 30.88 -3.70 -14.80
CA ILE A 4 29.42 -3.78 -14.54
C ILE A 4 28.60 -3.15 -15.69
N VAL A 5 29.20 -2.70 -16.80
CA VAL A 5 28.48 -1.95 -17.85
C VAL A 5 28.72 -2.55 -19.22
N SER A 6 28.08 -3.68 -19.51
CA SER A 6 27.80 -4.12 -20.88
C SER A 6 26.54 -4.98 -20.89
N VAL A 7 25.40 -4.37 -20.57
CA VAL A 7 24.12 -4.93 -21.01
C VAL A 7 24.15 -4.85 -22.54
N ASN A 8 24.22 -5.98 -23.25
CA ASN A 8 24.34 -5.96 -24.71
C ASN A 8 23.14 -5.22 -25.30
N LEU A 9 23.39 -4.26 -26.20
CA LEU A 9 22.33 -3.57 -26.95
C LEU A 9 21.37 -4.55 -27.62
N LEU A 10 21.91 -5.68 -28.11
CA LEU A 10 21.15 -6.76 -28.74
C LEU A 10 20.12 -7.38 -27.78
N ASP A 11 20.46 -7.54 -26.51
CA ASP A 11 19.55 -8.10 -25.50
C ASP A 11 18.40 -7.12 -25.21
N VAL A 12 18.68 -5.81 -25.21
CA VAL A 12 17.66 -4.76 -25.02
C VAL A 12 16.68 -4.74 -26.20
N HIS A 13 17.18 -4.82 -27.44
CA HIS A 13 16.32 -4.87 -28.63
C HIS A 13 15.47 -6.14 -28.70
N LEU A 14 16.04 -7.30 -28.32
CA LEU A 14 15.32 -8.56 -28.27
C LEU A 14 14.19 -8.53 -27.23
N VAL A 15 14.45 -7.98 -26.05
CA VAL A 15 13.45 -7.79 -25.00
C VAL A 15 12.37 -6.82 -25.46
N ALA A 16 12.74 -5.70 -26.08
CA ALA A 16 11.78 -4.73 -26.61
C ALA A 16 10.87 -5.34 -27.69
N ALA A 17 11.43 -6.15 -28.61
CA ALA A 17 10.67 -6.84 -29.64
C ALA A 17 9.68 -7.87 -29.06
N LYS A 18 10.09 -8.61 -28.03
CA LYS A 18 9.19 -9.54 -27.32
C LYS A 18 8.04 -8.82 -26.64
N ILE A 19 8.32 -7.70 -25.98
CA ILE A 19 7.30 -6.86 -25.34
C ILE A 19 6.33 -6.30 -26.39
N ALA A 20 6.85 -5.77 -27.50
CA ALA A 20 6.03 -5.24 -28.59
C ALA A 20 5.10 -6.30 -29.21
N ASN A 21 5.59 -7.53 -29.41
CA ASN A 21 4.78 -8.65 -29.88
C ASN A 21 3.72 -9.09 -28.86
N LEU A 22 4.02 -9.03 -27.57
CA LEU A 22 3.02 -9.32 -26.53
C LEU A 22 1.90 -8.27 -26.50
N LEU A 23 2.27 -7.00 -26.73
CA LEU A 23 1.36 -5.86 -26.75
C LEU A 23 0.55 -5.76 -28.05
N SER A 24 1.03 -6.34 -29.16
CA SER A 24 0.32 -6.36 -30.45
C SER A 24 -0.73 -7.46 -30.56
N VAL A 25 -0.61 -8.53 -29.75
CA VAL A 25 -1.65 -9.57 -29.59
C VAL A 25 -2.87 -9.03 -28.82
N LEU A 26 -2.64 -8.03 -27.97
CA LEU A 26 -3.70 -7.32 -27.26
C LEU A 26 -4.29 -6.22 -28.16
N SER A 27 -5.60 -6.00 -28.05
CA SER A 27 -6.24 -4.87 -28.75
C SER A 27 -5.52 -3.57 -28.38
N PRO A 28 -5.21 -2.68 -29.34
CA PRO A 28 -4.56 -1.39 -29.06
C PRO A 28 -5.24 -0.61 -27.93
N VAL A 29 -6.57 -0.73 -27.81
CA VAL A 29 -7.38 -0.14 -26.74
C VAL A 29 -7.04 -0.75 -25.38
N THR A 30 -6.95 -2.07 -25.29
CA THR A 30 -6.61 -2.76 -24.04
C THR A 30 -5.19 -2.44 -23.56
N THR A 31 -4.24 -2.29 -24.49
CA THR A 31 -2.87 -1.89 -24.18
C THR A 31 -2.81 -0.47 -23.61
N ILE A 32 -3.55 0.48 -24.21
CA ILE A 32 -3.62 1.87 -23.69
C ILE A 32 -4.23 1.90 -22.28
N ILE A 33 -5.34 1.18 -22.07
CA ILE A 33 -5.98 1.09 -20.74
C ILE A 33 -5.01 0.51 -19.71
N LEU A 34 -4.29 -0.56 -20.05
CA LEU A 34 -3.33 -1.17 -19.15
C LEU A 34 -2.19 -0.22 -18.78
N VAL A 35 -1.66 0.52 -19.76
CA VAL A 35 -0.62 1.54 -19.52
C VAL A 35 -1.13 2.63 -18.57
N ILE A 36 -2.38 3.10 -18.75
CA ILE A 36 -2.99 4.10 -17.87
C ILE A 36 -3.15 3.55 -16.44
N ILE A 37 -3.65 2.32 -16.28
CA ILE A 37 -3.84 1.67 -14.98
C ILE A 37 -2.48 1.50 -14.27
N VAL A 38 -1.47 0.99 -14.99
CA VAL A 38 -0.13 0.79 -14.44
C VAL A 38 0.50 2.13 -14.06
N GLY A 39 0.39 3.16 -14.92
CA GLY A 39 0.89 4.51 -14.64
C GLY A 39 0.22 5.15 -13.42
N ALA A 40 -1.10 5.02 -13.29
CA ALA A 40 -1.86 5.46 -12.13
C ALA A 40 -1.41 4.72 -10.85
N TYR A 41 -1.26 3.39 -10.92
CA TYR A 41 -0.81 2.57 -9.80
C TYR A 41 0.61 2.93 -9.32
N VAL A 42 1.55 3.11 -10.25
CA VAL A 42 2.94 3.51 -9.91
C VAL A 42 2.96 4.88 -9.24
N THR A 43 2.20 5.84 -9.77
CA THR A 43 2.09 7.18 -9.19
C THR A 43 1.48 7.12 -7.78
N TYR A 44 0.42 6.33 -7.60
CA TYR A 44 -0.21 6.09 -6.32
C TYR A 44 0.77 5.48 -5.29
N ARG A 45 1.49 4.41 -5.65
CA ARG A 45 2.48 3.76 -4.76
C ARG A 45 3.62 4.69 -4.38
N LYS A 46 4.11 5.52 -5.30
CA LYS A 46 5.16 6.53 -5.00
C LYS A 46 4.69 7.58 -3.99
N ARG A 47 3.43 8.02 -4.08
CA ARG A 47 2.86 8.98 -3.13
C ARG A 47 2.66 8.33 -1.75
N GLN A 48 2.17 7.09 -1.73
CA GLN A 48 1.85 6.37 -0.50
C GLN A 48 3.09 5.84 0.24
N SER A 49 4.20 5.54 -0.44
CA SER A 49 5.38 4.94 0.20
C SER A 49 5.97 5.77 1.34
N LYS A 50 5.99 7.10 1.20
CA LYS A 50 6.45 8.02 2.25
C LYS A 50 5.52 7.96 3.47
N LEU A 51 4.21 7.98 3.24
CA LEU A 51 3.20 7.92 4.29
C LEU A 51 3.24 6.57 5.02
N GLU A 52 3.29 5.47 4.26
CA GLU A 52 3.46 4.11 4.76
C GLU A 52 4.72 4.01 5.63
N TYR A 53 5.85 4.58 5.20
CA TYR A 53 7.08 4.56 5.97
C TYR A 53 6.94 5.19 7.36
N HIS A 54 6.27 6.34 7.47
CA HIS A 54 6.08 7.02 8.76
C HIS A 54 5.02 6.34 9.62
N ILE A 55 3.86 6.00 9.04
CA ILE A 55 2.77 5.34 9.77
C ILE A 55 3.19 3.95 10.25
N ASN A 56 4.06 3.25 9.50
CA ASN A 56 4.51 1.93 9.90
C ASN A 56 5.42 1.90 11.13
N LYS A 57 5.87 3.06 11.63
CA LYS A 57 6.57 3.19 12.91
C LYS A 57 5.63 3.12 14.12
N LEU A 58 4.34 3.40 13.92
CA LEU A 58 3.33 3.29 14.98
C LEU A 58 2.89 1.83 15.15
N PRO A 59 2.62 1.38 16.38
CA PRO A 59 2.18 0.01 16.62
C PRO A 59 0.75 -0.19 16.10
N GLY A 60 0.47 -1.33 15.49
CA GLY A 60 -0.87 -1.64 15.00
C GLY A 60 -0.88 -2.87 14.11
N PRO A 61 -2.09 -3.34 13.74
CA PRO A 61 -2.23 -4.48 12.86
C PRO A 61 -1.58 -4.20 11.50
N TYR A 62 -1.01 -5.24 10.90
CA TYR A 62 -0.49 -5.17 9.54
C TYR A 62 -1.66 -4.94 8.58
N SER A 63 -1.49 -4.08 7.58
CA SER A 63 -2.53 -3.71 6.64
C SER A 63 -1.99 -3.61 5.24
N LEU A 64 -2.77 -4.05 4.26
CA LEU A 64 -2.46 -3.79 2.86
C LEU A 64 -2.87 -2.35 2.49
N PRO A 65 -2.03 -1.58 1.79
CA PRO A 65 -2.28 -0.16 1.54
C PRO A 65 -3.42 0.16 0.56
N LEU A 66 -4.01 -0.83 -0.12
CA LEU A 66 -5.22 -0.63 -0.93
C LEU A 66 -6.50 -1.00 -0.17
N ILE A 67 -6.45 -2.07 0.61
CA ILE A 67 -7.63 -2.65 1.29
C ILE A 67 -7.75 -2.12 2.72
N GLY A 68 -6.62 -1.84 3.35
CA GLY A 68 -6.50 -1.51 4.76
C GLY A 68 -6.85 -2.69 5.67
N ASN A 69 -7.17 -2.35 6.92
CA ASN A 69 -7.79 -3.25 7.90
C ASN A 69 -9.26 -2.91 8.15
N GLY A 70 -9.82 -1.98 7.37
CA GLY A 70 -11.21 -1.54 7.47
C GLY A 70 -12.19 -2.71 7.37
N LEU A 71 -11.93 -3.71 6.52
CA LEU A 71 -12.75 -4.92 6.47
C LEU A 71 -12.80 -5.67 7.81
N GLN A 72 -11.66 -5.85 8.48
CA GLN A 72 -11.60 -6.54 9.77
C GLN A 72 -12.39 -5.80 10.86
N VAL A 73 -12.44 -4.47 10.79
CA VAL A 73 -13.17 -3.62 11.75
C VAL A 73 -14.65 -3.46 11.39
N SER A 74 -15.00 -3.39 10.10
CA SER A 74 -16.36 -3.13 9.60
C SER A 74 -17.24 -4.37 9.41
N LEU A 75 -16.68 -5.59 9.48
CA LEU A 75 -17.45 -6.84 9.35
C LEU A 75 -18.28 -7.13 10.61
N GLY A 76 -19.38 -6.44 10.85
CA GLY A 76 -20.23 -6.69 12.03
C GLY A 76 -21.39 -5.71 12.18
N SER A 77 -22.10 -5.80 13.30
CA SER A 77 -23.06 -4.76 13.69
C SER A 77 -22.32 -3.45 13.95
N LYS A 78 -22.99 -2.30 13.77
CA LYS A 78 -22.39 -0.99 14.08
C LYS A 78 -21.98 -0.88 15.55
N ASP A 79 -22.64 -1.62 16.42
CA ASP A 79 -22.41 -1.59 17.86
C ASP A 79 -21.08 -2.27 18.22
N ASP A 80 -20.65 -3.28 17.46
CA ASP A 80 -19.38 -3.99 17.69
C ASP A 80 -18.14 -3.24 17.16
N PHE A 81 -18.33 -2.22 16.33
CA PHE A 81 -17.23 -1.50 15.68
C PHE A 81 -16.29 -0.89 16.72
N LEU A 82 -16.84 -0.16 17.69
CA LEU A 82 -16.04 0.51 18.73
C LEU A 82 -15.31 -0.50 19.61
N ASP A 83 -15.96 -1.60 19.97
CA ASP A 83 -15.34 -2.65 20.78
C ASP A 83 -14.14 -3.30 20.08
N ARG A 84 -14.21 -3.46 18.75
CA ARG A 84 -13.08 -3.96 17.94
C ARG A 84 -11.95 -2.95 17.84
N VAL A 85 -12.27 -1.67 17.67
CA VAL A 85 -11.28 -0.58 17.68
C VAL A 85 -10.55 -0.54 19.03
N VAL A 86 -11.31 -0.58 20.14
CA VAL A 86 -10.77 -0.62 21.50
C VAL A 86 -9.93 -1.88 21.73
N SER A 87 -10.37 -3.04 21.24
CA SER A 87 -9.64 -4.31 21.36
C SER A 87 -8.32 -4.29 20.59
N ALA A 88 -8.33 -3.79 19.36
CA ALA A 88 -7.10 -3.60 18.56
C ALA A 88 -6.14 -2.64 19.28
N GLN A 89 -6.65 -1.54 19.84
CA GLN A 89 -5.84 -0.59 20.58
C GLN A 89 -5.24 -1.20 21.86
N LYS A 90 -6.01 -2.05 22.57
CA LYS A 90 -5.52 -2.81 23.73
C LYS A 90 -4.46 -3.84 23.34
N MET A 91 -4.54 -4.43 22.16
CA MET A 91 -3.55 -5.41 21.67
C MET A 91 -2.25 -4.75 21.23
N TYR A 92 -2.32 -3.69 20.42
CA TYR A 92 -1.13 -3.11 19.80
C TYR A 92 -0.62 -1.84 20.49
N GLY A 93 -1.53 -1.00 21.01
CA GLY A 93 -1.23 0.36 21.47
C GLY A 93 -1.19 0.56 22.99
N ARG A 94 -1.50 -0.46 23.80
CA ARG A 94 -1.73 -0.30 25.27
C ARG A 94 -0.60 0.40 26.03
N ARG A 95 0.67 0.16 25.65
CA ARG A 95 1.82 0.74 26.36
C ARG A 95 2.00 2.23 26.05
N ILE A 96 1.92 2.61 24.78
CA ILE A 96 2.24 3.97 24.31
C ILE A 96 0.99 4.85 24.23
N GLY A 97 -0.20 4.25 24.13
CA GLY A 97 -1.46 4.96 23.93
C GLY A 97 -1.77 5.30 22.48
N LEU A 98 -0.90 4.92 21.54
CA LEU A 98 -1.06 5.13 20.10
C LEU A 98 -1.29 3.79 19.42
N SER A 99 -2.18 3.75 18.41
CA SER A 99 -2.26 2.62 17.50
C SER A 99 -2.61 3.08 16.08
N ARG A 100 -2.05 2.45 15.06
CA ARG A 100 -2.43 2.72 13.66
C ARG A 100 -3.59 1.84 13.22
N ALA A 101 -4.45 2.39 12.38
CA ALA A 101 -5.48 1.67 11.64
C ALA A 101 -5.48 2.16 10.19
N TRP A 102 -5.94 1.32 9.24
CA TRP A 102 -6.01 1.69 7.83
C TRP A 102 -7.40 1.44 7.31
N ASN A 103 -7.99 2.44 6.66
CA ASN A 103 -9.24 2.29 5.92
C ASN A 103 -8.94 2.51 4.43
N GLY A 104 -8.75 1.41 3.70
CA GLY A 104 -8.22 1.45 2.34
C GLY A 104 -6.88 2.20 2.28
N PRO A 105 -6.77 3.26 1.47
CA PRO A 105 -5.55 4.03 1.28
C PRO A 105 -5.28 5.07 2.38
N PHE A 106 -6.24 5.27 3.30
CA PHE A 106 -6.18 6.33 4.31
C PHE A 106 -5.76 5.74 5.67
N PRO A 107 -4.59 6.11 6.20
CA PRO A 107 -4.19 5.74 7.54
C PRO A 107 -4.87 6.63 8.59
N TYR A 108 -5.20 6.02 9.72
CA TYR A 108 -5.74 6.66 10.91
C TYR A 108 -4.84 6.33 12.11
N VAL A 109 -4.65 7.32 12.99
CA VAL A 109 -3.94 7.14 14.25
C VAL A 109 -4.95 7.26 15.38
N LEU A 110 -5.06 6.19 16.16
CA LEU A 110 -5.94 6.07 17.31
C LEU A 110 -5.16 6.42 18.57
N ILE A 111 -5.66 7.39 19.33
CA ILE A 111 -5.06 7.86 20.58
C ILE A 111 -5.95 7.43 21.74
N SER A 112 -5.38 6.82 22.79
CA SER A 112 -6.12 6.34 23.99
C SER A 112 -5.61 6.92 25.31
N LYS A 113 -4.39 7.45 25.35
CA LYS A 113 -3.82 8.04 26.56
C LYS A 113 -3.75 9.54 26.41
N ALA A 114 -4.08 10.26 27.48
CA ALA A 114 -3.92 11.71 27.55
C ALA A 114 -2.46 12.12 27.27
N SER A 115 -1.49 11.38 27.83
CA SER A 115 -0.06 11.61 27.61
C SER A 115 0.42 11.46 26.17
N ALA A 116 -0.41 10.95 25.26
CA ALA A 116 -0.10 10.82 23.83
C ALA A 116 -0.87 11.86 22.97
N ALA A 117 -1.78 12.62 23.58
CA ALA A 117 -2.56 13.69 22.97
C ALA A 117 -2.06 15.09 23.37
N GLU A 118 -1.45 15.19 24.55
CA GLU A 118 -0.71 16.36 25.06
C GLU A 118 0.61 16.58 24.31
#